data_AF-A0A4R2RGF1-F1
#
_entry.id   AF-A0A4R2RGF1-F1
#
_cell.length_a   1.000
_cell.length_b   1.000
_cell.length_c   1.000
_cell.angle_alpha   90.00
_cell.angle_beta   90.00
_cell.angle_gamma   90.00
#
_symmetry.space_group_name_H-M   'P 1'
#
loop_
_entity.id
_entity.type
_entity.pdbx_description
1 polymer ?
#
loop_
_entity_poly.entity_id
_entity_poly.type
_entity_poly.pdbx_seq_one_letter_code
_entity_poly.pdbx_strand_id
1 'polypeptide(L)'
;MCTPETFFTELQLVLKQLRGRCHRLYHDTDDVAVYLQEGRQDWAMADLLREAAQKLQQAEQLVVKAQELAEERRNEVQPRVTATIVAP
;
A
#
# COMPACT_ATOMS: atom_id res chain seq x y z
N MET A 1 -0.18 -18.66 3.88
CA MET A 1 -1.60 -18.62 3.43
C MET A 1 -2.31 -17.61 4.31
N CYS A 2 -3.09 -16.71 3.73
CA CYS A 2 -3.84 -15.69 4.47
C CYS A 2 -5.04 -16.35 5.20
N THR A 3 -5.18 -16.12 6.50
CA THR A 3 -6.27 -16.65 7.34
C THR A 3 -6.99 -15.52 8.09
N PRO A 4 -8.19 -15.71 8.63
CA PRO A 4 -8.88 -14.67 9.42
C PRO A 4 -8.10 -14.16 10.63
N GLU A 5 -7.16 -14.96 11.16
CA GLU A 5 -6.32 -14.58 12.30
C GLU A 5 -5.03 -13.87 11.86
N THR A 6 -4.56 -14.15 10.64
CA THR A 6 -3.27 -13.65 10.11
C THR A 6 -3.42 -12.57 9.05
N PHE A 7 -4.61 -12.34 8.48
CA PHE A 7 -4.79 -11.44 7.33
C PHE A 7 -4.31 -10.02 7.61
N PHE A 8 -4.46 -9.55 8.84
CA PHE A 8 -4.00 -8.22 9.23
C PHE A 8 -2.47 -8.10 9.15
N THR A 9 -1.75 -9.11 9.63
CA THR A 9 -0.28 -9.18 9.53
C THR A 9 0.17 -9.29 8.09
N GLU A 10 -0.50 -10.12 7.28
CA GLU A 10 -0.20 -10.25 5.85
C GLU A 10 -0.41 -8.93 5.10
N LEU A 11 -1.48 -8.18 5.42
CA LEU A 11 -1.76 -6.87 4.85
C LEU A 11 -0.68 -5.83 5.23
N GLN A 12 -0.23 -5.83 6.48
CA GLN A 12 0.88 -4.99 6.92
C GLN A 12 2.19 -5.33 6.21
N LEU A 13 2.45 -6.62 5.93
CA LEU A 13 3.61 -7.05 5.16
C LEU A 13 3.55 -6.54 3.72
N VAL A 14 2.39 -6.62 3.07
CA VAL A 14 2.17 -6.07 1.72
C VAL A 14 2.47 -4.57 1.72
N LEU A 15 1.91 -3.81 2.67
CA LEU A 15 2.16 -2.36 2.73
C LEU A 15 3.63 -2.04 2.99
N LYS A 16 4.30 -2.81 3.86
CA LYS A 16 5.73 -2.64 4.14
C LYS A 16 6.59 -2.84 2.88
N GLN A 17 6.27 -3.84 2.06
CA GLN A 17 6.98 -4.06 0.79
C GLN A 17 6.71 -2.93 -0.20
N LEU A 18 5.48 -2.43 -0.27
CA LEU A 18 5.12 -1.29 -1.12
C LEU A 18 5.86 -0.02 -0.71
N ARG A 19 5.80 0.39 0.57
CA ARG A 19 6.49 1.58 1.06
C ARG A 19 8.01 1.51 0.97
N GLY A 20 8.61 0.33 1.12
CA GLY A 20 10.06 0.17 1.05
C GLY A 20 10.57 0.09 -0.38
N ARG A 21 10.18 -0.97 -1.09
CA ARG A 21 10.75 -1.30 -2.41
C ARG A 21 10.03 -0.59 -3.54
N CYS A 22 8.70 -0.49 -3.45
CA CYS A 22 7.87 0.09 -4.50
C CYS A 22 8.04 1.62 -4.56
N HIS A 23 8.24 2.29 -3.42
CA HIS A 23 8.54 3.73 -3.39
C HIS A 23 9.83 4.08 -4.14
N ARG A 24 10.92 3.34 -3.91
CA ARG A 24 12.15 3.53 -4.68
C ARG A 24 11.94 3.17 -6.15
N LEU A 25 11.30 2.03 -6.42
CA LEU A 25 11.04 1.59 -7.79
C LEU A 25 10.21 2.61 -8.59
N TYR A 26 9.25 3.27 -7.95
CA TYR A 26 8.50 4.38 -8.53
C TYR A 26 9.42 5.50 -9.01
N HIS A 27 10.28 6.02 -8.12
CA HIS A 27 11.21 7.11 -8.45
C HIS A 27 12.21 6.68 -9.53
N ASP A 28 12.83 5.51 -9.38
CA ASP A 28 13.78 4.98 -10.35
C ASP A 28 13.12 4.82 -11.74
N THR A 29 11.86 4.39 -11.79
CA THR A 29 11.11 4.22 -13.05
C THR A 29 10.80 5.57 -13.71
N ASP A 30 10.41 6.58 -12.93
CA ASP A 30 10.15 7.93 -13.45
C ASP A 30 11.44 8.62 -13.93
N ASP A 31 12.54 8.46 -13.20
CA ASP A 31 13.86 8.99 -13.60
C ASP A 31 14.32 8.40 -14.94
N VAL A 32 14.13 7.09 -15.15
CA VAL A 32 14.43 6.45 -16.44
C VAL A 32 13.51 6.97 -17.55
N ALA A 33 12.23 7.20 -17.26
CA ALA A 33 11.31 7.78 -18.22
C ALA A 33 11.72 9.20 -18.64
N VAL A 34 12.13 10.04 -17.69
CA VAL A 34 12.67 11.39 -17.95
C VAL A 34 13.90 11.29 -18.85
N TYR A 35 14.86 10.42 -18.52
CA TYR A 35 16.05 10.21 -19.35
C TYR A 35 15.71 9.77 -20.78
N LEU A 36 14.77 8.84 -20.96
CA LEU A 36 14.35 8.38 -22.28
C LEU A 36 13.68 9.48 -23.09
N GLN A 37 12.85 10.28 -22.46
CA GLN A 37 12.17 11.40 -23.09
C GLN A 37 13.17 12.48 -23.53
N GLU A 38 14.06 12.92 -22.62
CA GLU A 38 14.95 14.06 -22.87
C GLU A 38 16.22 13.68 -23.63
N GLY A 39 16.83 12.55 -23.28
CA GLY A 39 18.13 12.13 -23.81
C GLY A 39 18.05 11.24 -25.05
N ARG A 40 16.95 10.50 -25.21
CA ARG A 40 16.77 9.54 -26.32
C ARG A 40 15.61 9.87 -27.25
N GLN A 41 14.76 10.83 -26.87
CA GLN A 41 13.53 11.18 -27.59
C GLN A 41 12.63 9.95 -27.81
N ASP A 42 12.69 8.96 -26.92
CA ASP A 42 11.85 7.77 -26.95
C ASP A 42 10.61 7.99 -26.08
N TRP A 43 9.68 8.77 -26.64
CA TRP A 43 8.45 9.17 -25.97
C TRP A 43 7.55 7.97 -25.65
N ALA A 44 7.46 7.00 -26.55
CA ALA A 44 6.60 5.83 -26.37
C ALA A 44 7.06 4.97 -25.19
N MET A 45 8.36 4.73 -25.05
CA MET A 45 8.88 3.99 -23.90
C MET A 45 8.79 4.80 -22.60
N ALA A 46 9.07 6.11 -22.66
CA ALA A 46 8.92 7.00 -21.50
C ALA A 46 7.48 7.04 -20.97
N ASP A 47 6.48 7.12 -21.84
CA ASP A 47 5.07 7.14 -21.46
C ASP A 47 4.65 5.83 -20.77
N LEU A 48 5.09 4.68 -21.30
CA LEU A 48 4.84 3.37 -20.67
C LEU A 48 5.45 3.26 -19.28
N LEU A 49 6.67 3.78 -19.09
CA LEU A 49 7.33 3.78 -17.78
C LEU A 49 6.65 4.73 -16.80
N ARG A 50 6.20 5.90 -17.24
CA ARG A 50 5.40 6.81 -16.40
C ARG A 50 4.08 6.18 -15.98
N GLU A 51 3.39 5.51 -16.89
CA GLU A 51 2.16 4.78 -16.56
C GLU A 51 2.45 3.68 -15.52
N ALA A 52 3.55 2.94 -15.68
CA ALA A 52 3.98 1.95 -14.71
C ALA A 52 4.26 2.56 -13.33
N ALA A 53 4.99 3.68 -13.27
CA ALA A 53 5.27 4.41 -12.03
C ALA A 53 3.96 4.84 -11.34
N GLN A 54 3.02 5.43 -12.09
CA GLN A 54 1.71 5.82 -11.55
C GLN A 54 0.93 4.63 -10.97
N LYS A 55 0.95 3.47 -11.65
CA LYS A 55 0.29 2.24 -11.15
C LYS A 55 0.93 1.74 -9.85
N LEU A 56 2.25 1.85 -9.69
CA LEU A 56 2.94 1.49 -8.45
C LEU A 56 2.51 2.39 -7.29
N GLN A 57 2.39 3.70 -7.52
CA GLN A 57 1.92 4.65 -6.52
C GLN A 57 0.44 4.40 -6.15
N GLN A 58 -0.41 4.13 -7.15
CA GLN A 58 -1.82 3.81 -6.92
C GLN A 58 -1.98 2.50 -6.12
N ALA A 59 -1.16 1.49 -6.40
CA ALA A 59 -1.17 0.23 -5.64
C ALA A 59 -0.87 0.47 -4.15
N GLU A 60 0.10 1.34 -3.82
CA GLU A 60 0.37 1.72 -2.43
C GLU A 60 -0.85 2.38 -1.77
N GLN A 61 -1.45 3.37 -2.44
CA GLN A 61 -2.63 4.09 -1.92
C GLN A 61 -3.81 3.15 -1.68
N LEU A 62 -4.05 2.19 -2.58
CA LEU A 62 -5.13 1.21 -2.44
C LEU A 62 -4.89 0.28 -1.25
N VAL A 63 -3.66 -0.15 -1.01
CA VAL A 63 -3.33 -1.00 0.14
C VAL A 63 -3.42 -0.23 1.46
N VAL A 64 -3.05 1.06 1.48
CA VAL A 64 -3.30 1.93 2.65
C VAL A 64 -4.78 1.97 3.00
N LYS A 65 -5.65 2.22 2.02
CA LYS A 65 -7.12 2.20 2.23
C LYS A 65 -7.63 0.84 2.70
N ALA A 66 -7.09 -0.26 2.15
CA ALA A 66 -7.46 -1.60 2.59
C ALA A 66 -7.07 -1.85 4.06
N GLN A 67 -5.93 -1.30 4.52
CA GLN A 67 -5.53 -1.38 5.92
C GLN A 67 -6.44 -0.55 6.82
N GLU A 68 -6.78 0.68 6.43
CA GLU A 68 -7.71 1.53 7.18
C GLU A 68 -9.06 0.82 7.39
N LEU A 69 -9.62 0.23 6.33
CA LEU A 69 -10.85 -0.57 6.42
C LEU A 69 -10.72 -1.80 7.32
N ALA A 70 -9.55 -2.45 7.32
CA ALA A 70 -9.30 -3.59 8.20
C ALA A 70 -9.19 -3.17 9.69
N GLU A 71 -8.61 -2.00 9.97
CA GLU A 71 -8.51 -1.42 11.30
C GLU A 71 -9.88 -0.98 11.83
N GLU A 72 -10.69 -0.30 11.02
CA GLU A 72 -12.07 0.10 11.35
C GLU A 72 -12.90 -1.12 11.78
N ARG A 73 -12.92 -2.17 10.96
CA ARG A 73 -13.67 -3.41 11.27
C ARG A 73 -13.18 -4.11 12.53
N ARG A 74 -11.88 -4.06 12.82
CA ARG A 74 -11.32 -4.65 14.05
C ARG A 74 -11.75 -3.87 15.30
N ASN A 75 -11.88 -2.55 15.19
CA ASN A 75 -12.33 -1.69 16.28
C ASN A 75 -13.83 -1.83 16.54
N GLU A 76 -14.63 -2.13 15.51
CA GLU A 76 -16.07 -2.42 15.65
C GLU A 76 -16.37 -3.76 16.33
N VAL A 77 -15.51 -4.77 16.13
CA VAL A 77 -15.71 -6.13 16.66
C VAL A 77 -15.20 -6.29 18.10
N GLN A 78 -14.40 -5.37 18.64
CA GLN A 78 -14.02 -5.43 20.06
C GLN A 78 -15.22 -5.08 20.96
N PRO A 79 -15.74 -6.03 21.76
CA PRO A 79 -16.81 -5.72 22.70
C PRO A 79 -16.25 -4.75 23.75
N ARG A 80 -16.93 -3.61 23.94
CA ARG A 80 -16.71 -2.74 25.10
C ARG A 80 -16.91 -3.58 26.35
N VAL A 81 -15.83 -3.98 26.99
CA VAL A 81 -15.88 -4.60 28.32
C VAL A 81 -16.32 -3.51 29.30
N THR A 82 -17.63 -3.37 29.50
CA THR A 82 -18.16 -2.65 30.65
C THR A 82 -17.83 -3.48 31.88
N ALA A 83 -16.82 -3.04 32.64
CA ALA A 83 -16.53 -3.58 33.95
C ALA A 83 -17.80 -3.51 34.81
N THR A 84 -18.43 -4.66 35.05
CA THR A 84 -19.53 -4.75 36.02
C THR A 84 -18.88 -4.77 37.39
N ILE A 85 -18.88 -3.63 38.07
CA ILE A 85 -18.45 -3.54 39.46
C ILE A 85 -19.48 -4.33 40.28
N VAL A 86 -19.13 -5.54 40.72
CA VAL A 86 -19.87 -6.26 41.74
C VAL A 86 -19.41 -5.69 43.08
N ALA A 87 -20.23 -4.83 43.67
CA ALA A 87 -20.03 -4.40 45.05
C ALA A 87 -20.54 -5.50 46.02
N PRO A 88 -19.85 -5.77 47.14
CA PRO A 88 -20.29 -6.71 48.18
C PRO A 88 -21.49 -6.19 48.98
#